data_AF-A0A969DV56-F1
#
_entry.id   AF-A0A969DV56-F1
#
_cell.length_a   1.000
_cell.length_b   1.000
_cell.length_c   1.000
_cell.angle_alpha   90.00
_cell.angle_beta   90.00
_cell.angle_gamma   90.00
#
_symmetry.space_group_name_H-M   'P 1'
#
loop_
_entity.id
_entity.type
_entity.pdbx_description
1 polymer ?
#
loop_
_entity_poly.entity_id
_entity_poly.type
_entity_poly.pdbx_seq_one_letter_code
_entity_poly.pdbx_strand_id
1 'polypeptide(L)'
;MTGVEGDRLTLKDGQGEVVELPIHQYKEREVFRCNELELREGDRLRFTRNQRDWKQINGQMFTVEGLNENGAIQINSRGKSYELSLEQIVHTDYAYCRTVYGAQGWTAKEAIWAPGQRPGKEQTYVALSRAKESLEIITLDRQALGLSIQQTQAQENALD
;
A
#
# COMPACT_ATOMS: atom_id res chain seq x y z
N MET A 1 -17.31 3.40 12.83
CA MET A 1 -18.66 3.14 12.28
C MET A 1 -19.37 2.21 13.24
N THR A 2 -20.58 2.58 13.65
CA THR A 2 -21.37 1.81 14.64
C THR A 2 -22.67 1.26 14.05
N GLY A 3 -23.08 1.69 12.86
CA GLY A 3 -24.25 1.18 12.16
C GLY A 3 -24.36 1.72 10.73
N VAL A 4 -25.15 1.01 9.91
CA VAL A 4 -25.57 1.43 8.57
C VAL A 4 -27.06 1.12 8.44
N GLU A 5 -27.86 2.11 8.07
CA GLU A 5 -29.30 1.96 7.84
C GLU A 5 -29.69 2.72 6.57
N GLY A 6 -30.15 1.99 5.55
CA GLY A 6 -30.47 2.58 4.25
C GLY A 6 -29.27 3.33 3.65
N ASP A 7 -29.43 4.63 3.44
CA ASP A 7 -28.41 5.54 2.91
C ASP A 7 -27.70 6.36 4.01
N ARG A 8 -27.85 5.98 5.28
CA ARG A 8 -27.30 6.68 6.45
C ARG A 8 -26.25 5.84 7.17
N LEU A 9 -25.20 6.51 7.61
CA LEU A 9 -24.07 5.97 8.36
C LEU A 9 -24.08 6.53 9.78
N THR A 10 -24.04 5.66 10.78
CA THR A 10 -23.80 6.07 12.17
C THR A 10 -22.32 6.00 12.47
N LEU A 11 -21.73 7.14 12.79
CA LEU A 11 -20.33 7.29 13.17
C LEU A 11 -20.24 7.67 14.65
N LYS A 12 -19.16 7.23 15.29
CA LYS A 12 -18.79 7.64 16.64
C LYS A 12 -17.37 8.18 16.56
N ASP A 13 -17.13 9.39 17.04
CA ASP A 13 -15.81 9.99 17.05
C ASP A 13 -14.97 9.50 18.25
N GLY A 14 -13.75 10.04 18.39
CA GLY A 14 -12.83 9.68 19.47
C GLY A 14 -13.27 10.15 20.86
N GLN A 15 -14.12 11.17 20.94
CA GLN A 15 -14.73 11.71 22.15
C GLN A 15 -15.99 10.94 22.55
N GLY A 16 -16.52 10.16 21.62
CA GLY A 16 -17.67 9.30 21.80
C GLY A 16 -18.99 9.90 21.32
N GLU A 17 -18.95 11.08 20.70
CA GLU A 17 -20.11 11.71 20.07
C GLU A 17 -20.57 10.86 18.89
N VAL A 18 -21.88 10.65 18.81
CA VAL A 18 -22.50 9.84 17.77
C VAL A 18 -23.19 10.76 16.78
N VAL A 19 -22.80 10.66 15.52
CA VAL A 19 -23.36 11.45 14.42
C VAL A 19 -23.90 10.51 13.36
N GLU A 20 -25.09 10.81 12.88
CA GLU A 20 -25.72 10.09 11.79
C GLU A 20 -25.68 10.92 10.51
N LEU A 21 -25.04 10.38 9.47
CA LEU A 21 -24.70 11.11 8.26
C LEU A 21 -25.27 10.41 7.01
N PRO A 22 -25.94 11.13 6.10
CA PRO A 22 -26.34 10.59 4.80
C PRO A 22 -25.12 10.40 3.89
N ILE A 23 -24.92 9.18 3.38
CA ILE A 23 -23.74 8.77 2.60
C ILE A 23 -23.57 9.63 1.33
N HIS A 24 -24.67 10.05 0.72
CA HIS A 24 -24.66 10.76 -0.55
C HIS A 24 -24.17 12.22 -0.45
N GLN A 25 -24.16 12.84 0.75
CA GLN A 25 -23.77 14.24 0.93
C GLN A 25 -22.25 14.43 0.99
N TYR A 26 -21.51 13.40 1.39
CA TYR A 26 -20.06 13.48 1.62
C TYR A 26 -19.28 12.87 0.47
N LYS A 27 -19.14 13.61 -0.65
CA LYS A 27 -18.43 13.13 -1.85
C LYS A 27 -16.94 12.88 -1.61
N GLU A 28 -16.31 13.70 -0.77
CA GLU A 28 -14.90 13.58 -0.40
C GLU A 28 -14.78 12.83 0.93
N ARG A 29 -14.69 11.51 0.86
CA ARG A 29 -14.58 10.64 2.03
C ARG A 29 -13.55 9.54 1.79
N GLU A 30 -12.82 9.21 2.83
CA GLU A 30 -11.87 8.09 2.86
C GLU A 30 -12.34 7.12 3.94
N VAL A 31 -12.28 5.82 3.64
CA VAL A 31 -12.61 4.76 4.60
C VAL A 31 -11.33 4.02 4.93
N PHE A 32 -11.05 3.91 6.23
CA PHE A 32 -9.85 3.26 6.72
C PHE A 32 -10.19 1.94 7.42
N ARG A 33 -9.26 0.99 7.34
CA ARG A 33 -9.24 -0.19 8.19
C ARG A 33 -8.08 -0.03 9.17
N CYS A 34 -8.38 -0.11 10.46
CA CYS A 34 -7.33 -0.17 11.47
C CYS A 34 -6.65 -1.53 11.39
N ASN A 35 -5.33 -1.51 11.21
CA ASN A 35 -4.49 -2.69 11.25
C ASN A 35 -3.41 -2.44 12.30
N GLU A 36 -3.03 -3.48 13.03
CA GLU A 36 -1.87 -3.43 13.91
C GLU A 36 -0.59 -3.55 13.09
N LEU A 37 0.39 -2.71 13.40
CA LEU A 37 1.70 -2.69 12.75
C LEU A 37 2.78 -2.69 13.84
N GLU A 38 3.48 -3.81 13.99
CA GLU A 38 4.62 -3.90 14.90
C GLU A 38 5.84 -3.23 14.26
N LEU A 39 6.56 -2.39 14.99
CA LEU A 39 7.73 -1.70 14.45
C LEU A 39 8.96 -2.05 15.26
N ARG A 40 10.06 -2.33 14.55
CA ARG A 40 11.38 -2.57 15.11
C ARG A 40 12.40 -1.68 14.41
N GLU A 41 13.48 -1.36 15.12
CA GLU A 41 14.64 -0.72 14.51
C GLU A 41 15.15 -1.54 13.32
N GLY A 42 15.42 -0.86 12.22
CA GLY A 42 15.80 -1.48 10.94
C GLY A 42 14.62 -1.85 10.04
N ASP A 43 13.37 -1.73 10.49
CA ASP A 43 12.21 -2.01 9.65
C ASP A 43 12.12 -1.04 8.47
N ARG A 44 11.81 -1.59 7.29
CA ARG A 44 11.64 -0.81 6.06
C ARG A 44 10.16 -0.60 5.77
N LEU A 45 9.75 0.66 5.77
CA LEU A 45 8.39 1.08 5.52
C LEU A 45 8.33 2.01 4.32
N ARG A 46 7.11 2.33 3.89
CA ARG A 46 6.80 3.30 2.85
C ARG A 46 5.63 4.16 3.26
N PHE A 47 5.60 5.39 2.77
CA PHE A 47 4.38 6.21 2.84
C PHE A 47 3.35 5.70 1.84
N THR A 48 2.08 5.64 2.24
CA THR A 48 0.93 5.28 1.39
C THR A 48 0.18 6.50 0.86
N ARG A 49 0.57 7.70 1.32
CA ARG A 49 0.06 9.01 0.90
C ARG A 49 1.22 10.02 0.83
N ASN A 50 1.04 11.10 0.07
CA ASN A 50 1.97 12.22 0.08
C ASN A 50 1.94 12.93 1.45
N GLN A 51 3.12 13.11 2.07
CA GLN A 51 3.30 13.91 3.28
C GLN A 51 3.87 15.27 2.88
N ARG A 52 2.96 16.22 2.60
CA ARG A 52 3.33 17.51 2.00
C ARG A 52 4.21 18.34 2.92
N ASP A 53 3.94 18.30 4.22
CA ASP A 53 4.64 19.13 5.22
C ASP A 53 6.15 18.84 5.24
N TRP A 54 6.56 17.61 4.93
CA TRP A 54 7.97 17.19 4.99
C TRP A 54 8.50 16.70 3.65
N LYS A 55 7.79 17.03 2.56
CA LYS A 55 8.17 16.74 1.17
C LYS A 55 8.42 15.25 0.89
N GLN A 56 7.67 14.36 1.54
CA GLN A 56 7.70 12.93 1.25
C GLN A 56 6.57 12.57 0.30
N ILE A 57 6.83 11.67 -0.65
CA ILE A 57 5.86 11.26 -1.66
C ILE A 57 5.33 9.85 -1.39
N ASN A 58 4.15 9.55 -1.93
CA ASN A 58 3.57 8.21 -1.90
C ASN A 58 4.56 7.19 -2.50
N GLY A 59 4.73 6.05 -1.83
CA GLY A 59 5.64 4.98 -2.20
C GLY A 59 7.10 5.25 -1.84
N GLN A 60 7.45 6.42 -1.30
CA GLN A 60 8.79 6.67 -0.80
C GLN A 60 9.07 5.79 0.43
N MET A 61 10.22 5.11 0.40
CA MET A 61 10.66 4.24 1.48
C MET A 61 11.43 5.01 2.55
N PHE A 62 11.33 4.52 3.78
CA PHE A 62 12.12 4.95 4.93
C PHE A 62 12.44 3.75 5.83
N THR A 63 13.42 3.93 6.72
CA THR A 63 13.83 2.92 7.70
C THR A 63 13.54 3.43 9.10
N VAL A 64 13.06 2.58 9.99
CA VAL A 64 12.91 2.91 11.42
C VAL A 64 14.29 2.91 12.08
N GLU A 65 14.66 4.03 12.70
CA GLU A 65 15.90 4.18 13.48
C GLU A 65 15.66 3.94 14.98
N GLY A 66 14.42 4.07 15.46
CA GLY A 66 14.07 3.77 16.85
C GLY A 66 12.82 4.49 17.34
N LEU A 67 12.65 4.51 18.65
CA LEU A 67 11.63 5.27 19.36
C LEU A 67 12.33 6.22 20.34
N ASN A 68 11.87 7.48 20.40
CA ASN A 68 12.36 8.40 21.42
C ASN A 68 11.59 8.22 22.76
N GLU A 69 12.07 8.89 23.81
CA GLU A 69 11.50 8.79 25.17
C GLU A 69 10.03 9.21 25.25
N ASN A 70 9.57 10.05 24.31
CA ASN A 70 8.20 10.53 24.22
C ASN A 70 7.29 9.62 23.36
N GLY A 71 7.82 8.50 22.87
CA GLY A 71 7.09 7.56 22.01
C GLY A 71 6.98 7.97 20.54
N ALA A 72 7.70 9.01 20.11
CA ALA A 72 7.77 9.36 18.69
C ALA A 72 8.76 8.44 17.95
N ILE A 73 8.46 8.17 16.69
CA ILE A 73 9.17 7.19 15.87
C ILE A 73 10.26 7.91 15.09
N GLN A 74 11.51 7.53 15.32
CA GLN A 74 12.65 8.05 14.58
C GLN A 74 12.82 7.26 13.29
N ILE A 75 12.93 7.96 12.16
CA ILE A 75 13.06 7.34 10.85
C ILE A 75 14.15 7.99 9.99
N ASN A 76 14.78 7.18 9.14
CA ASN A 76 15.63 7.65 8.06
C ASN A 76 14.89 7.64 6.73
N SER A 77 14.75 8.80 6.08
CA SER A 77 14.24 8.89 4.73
C SER A 77 15.21 9.67 3.85
N ARG A 78 15.73 9.01 2.80
CA ARG A 78 16.73 9.58 1.87
C ARG A 78 17.97 10.15 2.59
N GLY A 79 18.46 9.47 3.62
CA GLY A 79 19.64 9.88 4.37
C GLY A 79 19.40 11.04 5.34
N LYS A 80 18.15 11.39 5.61
CA LYS A 80 17.77 12.40 6.62
C LYS A 80 16.92 11.75 7.69
N SER A 81 17.20 12.09 8.94
CA SER A 81 16.40 11.66 10.08
C SER A 81 15.19 12.58 10.29
N TYR A 82 14.05 11.97 10.63
CA TYR A 82 12.80 12.64 10.97
C TYR A 82 12.19 11.99 12.20
N GLU A 83 11.39 12.74 12.95
CA GLU A 83 10.54 12.20 14.02
C GLU A 83 9.08 12.21 13.56
N LEU A 84 8.44 11.05 13.63
CA LEU A 84 7.03 10.82 13.31
C LEU A 84 6.21 10.70 14.59
N SER A 85 5.11 11.45 14.67
CA SER A 85 4.05 11.20 15.63
C SER A 85 3.22 9.97 15.22
N LEU A 86 2.40 9.47 16.15
CA LEU A 86 1.50 8.34 15.86
C LEU A 86 0.47 8.67 14.78
N GLU A 87 0.03 9.92 14.67
CA GLU A 87 -0.90 10.36 13.62
C GLU A 87 -0.26 10.35 12.24
N GLN A 88 1.05 10.62 12.16
CA GLN A 88 1.77 10.71 10.90
C GLN A 88 2.15 9.33 10.35
N ILE A 89 2.26 8.32 11.22
CA ILE A 89 2.52 6.95 10.78
C ILE A 89 1.30 6.22 10.22
N VAL A 90 0.08 6.73 10.45
CA VAL A 90 -1.18 6.13 9.96
C VAL A 90 -1.17 5.89 8.44
N HIS A 91 -0.49 6.74 7.69
CA HIS A 91 -0.33 6.61 6.23
C HIS A 91 0.99 5.94 5.84
N THR A 92 1.29 4.81 6.47
CA THR A 92 2.46 3.99 6.17
C THR A 92 2.12 2.51 6.14
N ASP A 93 3.00 1.74 5.52
CA ASP A 93 2.91 0.29 5.37
C ASP A 93 4.32 -0.27 5.22
N TYR A 94 4.51 -1.57 5.43
CA TYR A 94 5.79 -2.20 5.16
C TYR A 94 6.18 -2.05 3.69
N ALA A 95 7.49 -1.98 3.44
CA ALA A 95 8.07 -1.86 2.11
C ALA A 95 8.72 -3.15 1.60
N TYR A 96 8.54 -4.28 2.30
CA TYR A 96 9.15 -5.56 1.93
C TYR A 96 8.53 -6.20 0.69
N CYS A 97 7.23 -6.04 0.50
CA CYS A 97 6.51 -6.53 -0.66
C CYS A 97 5.61 -5.44 -1.23
N ARG A 98 5.33 -5.52 -2.53
CA ARG A 98 4.43 -4.60 -3.22
C ARG A 98 3.57 -5.37 -4.19
N THR A 99 2.38 -4.84 -4.44
CA THR A 99 1.61 -5.27 -5.59
C THR A 99 2.37 -4.93 -6.87
N VAL A 100 2.18 -5.73 -7.92
CA VAL A 100 2.81 -5.49 -9.23
C VAL A 100 2.50 -4.08 -9.75
N TYR A 101 1.25 -3.64 -9.59
CA TYR A 101 0.82 -2.28 -9.95
C TYR A 101 1.58 -1.21 -9.16
N GLY A 102 1.71 -1.37 -7.83
CA GLY A 102 2.44 -0.44 -6.97
C GLY A 102 3.96 -0.41 -7.19
N ALA A 103 4.50 -1.36 -7.96
CA ALA A 103 5.90 -1.42 -8.37
C ALA A 103 6.14 -0.84 -9.77
N GLN A 104 5.12 -0.30 -10.44
CA GLN A 104 5.29 0.29 -11.76
C GLN A 104 6.31 1.45 -11.72
N GLY A 105 7.24 1.44 -12.68
CA GLY A 105 8.34 2.41 -12.76
C GLY A 105 9.53 2.12 -11.84
N TRP A 106 9.42 1.15 -10.93
CA TRP A 106 10.55 0.68 -10.12
C TRP A 106 11.34 -0.39 -10.86
N THR A 107 12.61 -0.55 -10.49
CA THR A 107 13.44 -1.68 -10.91
C THR A 107 14.29 -2.16 -9.74
N ALA A 108 14.57 -3.45 -9.72
CA ALA A 108 15.46 -4.09 -8.75
C ALA A 108 16.49 -4.92 -9.49
N LYS A 109 17.65 -5.14 -8.86
CA LYS A 109 18.67 -6.05 -9.41
C LYS A 109 18.11 -7.47 -9.51
N GLU A 110 17.52 -7.92 -8.42
CA GLU A 110 16.91 -9.23 -8.25
C GLU A 110 15.46 -9.03 -7.76
N ALA A 111 14.53 -9.87 -8.19
CA ALA A 111 13.14 -9.81 -7.74
C ALA A 111 12.56 -11.20 -7.49
N ILE A 112 11.64 -11.27 -6.54
CA ILE A 112 10.79 -12.44 -6.32
C ILE A 112 9.36 -12.02 -6.65
N TRP A 113 8.68 -12.80 -7.49
CA TRP A 113 7.28 -12.60 -7.83
C TRP A 113 6.45 -13.80 -7.40
N ALA A 114 5.50 -13.57 -6.49
CA ALA A 114 4.48 -14.53 -6.10
C ALA A 114 3.13 -14.13 -6.73
N PRO A 115 2.79 -14.61 -7.94
CA PRO A 115 1.50 -14.33 -8.54
C PRO A 115 0.34 -14.87 -7.73
N GLY A 116 -0.82 -14.20 -7.85
CA GLY A 116 -2.10 -14.79 -7.45
C GLY A 116 -2.51 -15.94 -8.38
N GLN A 117 -3.74 -16.43 -8.23
CA GLN A 117 -4.20 -17.64 -8.93
C GLN A 117 -4.22 -17.52 -10.47
N ARG A 118 -4.50 -16.33 -11.03
CA ARG A 118 -4.64 -16.13 -12.48
C ARG A 118 -4.17 -14.73 -12.90
N PRO A 119 -2.86 -14.44 -12.86
CA PRO A 119 -2.35 -13.18 -13.41
C PRO A 119 -2.56 -13.15 -14.92
N GLY A 120 -3.06 -12.02 -15.42
CA GLY A 120 -3.12 -11.75 -16.86
C GLY A 120 -1.75 -11.41 -17.45
N LYS A 121 -1.70 -11.31 -18.77
CA LYS A 121 -0.50 -10.99 -19.55
C LYS A 121 0.16 -9.69 -19.13
N GLU A 122 -0.62 -8.63 -18.93
CA GLU A 122 -0.13 -7.28 -18.63
C GLU A 122 0.52 -7.22 -17.24
N GLN A 123 -0.15 -7.79 -16.23
CA GLN A 123 0.39 -7.90 -14.87
C GLN A 123 1.69 -8.72 -14.88
N THR A 124 1.70 -9.84 -15.59
CA THR A 124 2.91 -10.66 -15.75
C THR A 124 4.04 -9.85 -16.35
N TYR A 125 3.80 -9.17 -17.48
CA TYR A 125 4.81 -8.34 -18.13
C TYR A 125 5.38 -7.26 -17.20
N VAL A 126 4.53 -6.57 -16.44
CA VAL A 126 4.99 -5.57 -15.46
C VAL A 126 5.86 -6.23 -14.39
N ALA A 127 5.47 -7.38 -13.85
CA ALA A 127 6.25 -8.10 -12.83
C ALA A 127 7.62 -8.54 -13.36
N LEU A 128 7.66 -9.19 -14.53
CA LEU A 128 8.91 -9.69 -15.12
C LEU A 128 9.89 -8.55 -15.46
N SER A 129 9.37 -7.41 -15.93
CA SER A 129 10.18 -6.25 -16.32
C SER A 129 10.77 -5.46 -15.14
N ARG A 130 10.44 -5.80 -13.89
CA ARG A 130 11.01 -5.11 -12.71
C ARG A 130 12.44 -5.59 -12.40
N ALA A 131 12.78 -6.84 -12.74
CA ALA A 131 14.09 -7.43 -12.49
C ALA A 131 15.09 -7.05 -13.58
N LYS A 132 16.28 -6.61 -13.18
CA LYS A 132 17.38 -6.30 -14.10
C LYS A 132 18.27 -7.49 -14.41
N GLU A 133 18.49 -8.37 -13.43
CA GLU A 133 19.44 -9.49 -13.55
C GLU A 133 18.78 -10.84 -13.33
N SER A 134 18.04 -11.01 -12.23
CA SER A 134 17.41 -12.30 -11.88
C SER A 134 15.98 -12.13 -11.37
N LEU A 135 15.15 -13.12 -11.69
CA LEU A 135 13.77 -13.22 -11.23
C LEU A 135 13.46 -14.64 -10.77
N GLU A 136 12.91 -14.76 -9.57
CA GLU A 136 12.31 -15.99 -9.07
C GLU A 136 10.78 -15.88 -9.07
N ILE A 137 10.10 -16.93 -9.53
CA ILE A 137 8.63 -16.99 -9.57
C ILE A 137 8.15 -18.10 -8.65
N ILE A 138 7.38 -17.73 -7.63
CA ILE A 138 6.81 -18.66 -6.64
C ILE A 138 5.33 -18.84 -6.95
N THR A 139 4.95 -20.01 -7.48
CA THR A 139 3.56 -20.34 -7.83
C THR A 139 3.14 -21.66 -7.21
N LEU A 140 1.85 -21.77 -6.89
CA LEU A 140 1.23 -23.02 -6.44
C LEU A 140 0.99 -23.99 -7.61
N ASP A 141 0.86 -23.49 -8.84
CA ASP A 141 0.65 -24.30 -10.04
C ASP A 141 1.35 -23.65 -11.25
N ARG A 142 2.36 -24.33 -11.79
CA ARG A 142 3.12 -23.87 -12.95
C ARG A 142 2.34 -23.96 -14.26
N GLN A 143 1.50 -24.99 -14.41
CA GLN A 143 0.72 -25.19 -15.64
C GLN A 143 -0.40 -24.15 -15.72
N ALA A 144 -1.14 -23.95 -14.63
CA ALA A 144 -2.21 -22.95 -14.57
C ALA A 144 -1.66 -21.53 -14.81
N LEU A 145 -0.50 -21.20 -14.21
CA LEU A 145 0.18 -19.93 -14.47
C LEU A 145 0.54 -19.80 -15.96
N GLY A 146 1.16 -20.82 -16.56
CA GLY A 146 1.54 -20.80 -17.98
C GLY A 146 0.37 -20.57 -18.94
N LEU A 147 -0.84 -21.02 -18.58
CA LEU A 147 -2.07 -20.76 -19.33
C LEU A 147 -2.60 -19.34 -19.07
N SER A 148 -2.60 -18.86 -17.82
CA SER A 148 -3.17 -17.56 -17.47
C SER A 148 -2.39 -16.40 -18.06
N ILE A 149 -1.05 -16.49 -18.11
CA ILE A 149 -0.20 -15.40 -18.62
C ILE A 149 -0.39 -15.13 -20.12
N GLN A 150 -1.05 -16.05 -20.85
CA GLN A 150 -1.38 -15.86 -22.26
C GLN A 150 -2.66 -15.05 -22.45
N GLN A 151 -3.51 -14.96 -21.42
CA GLN A 151 -4.78 -14.26 -21.46
C GLN A 151 -4.58 -12.77 -21.16
N THR A 152 -5.10 -11.90 -22.00
CA THR A 152 -5.16 -10.46 -21.72
C THR A 152 -6.24 -10.17 -20.70
N GLN A 153 -5.96 -9.24 -19.79
CA GLN A 153 -6.96 -8.62 -18.92
C GLN A 153 -7.08 -7.12 -19.23
N ALA A 154 -6.68 -6.70 -20.44
CA ALA A 154 -6.89 -5.34 -20.90
C ALA A 154 -8.39 -5.02 -20.86
N GLN A 155 -8.73 -3.89 -20.26
CA GLN A 155 -10.07 -3.34 -20.40
C GLN A 155 -10.20 -2.76 -21.80
N GLU A 156 -11.25 -3.12 -22.52
CA GLU A 156 -11.61 -2.47 -23.78
C GLU A 156 -11.95 -1.00 -23.49
N ASN A 157 -11.50 -0.12 -24.37
CA ASN A 157 -11.83 1.29 -24.25
C ASN A 157 -13.32 1.46 -24.54
N ALA A 158 -13.99 2.35 -23.81
CA ALA A 158 -15.39 2.68 -24.05
C ALA A 158 -15.67 3.38 -25.40
N LEU A 159 -14.65 3.50 -26.27
CA LEU A 159 -14.71 4.12 -27.59
C LEU A 159 -14.63 3.09 -28.74
N ASP A 160 -14.41 1.81 -28.41
CA ASP A 160 -14.53 0.68 -29.34
C ASP A 160 -15.88 -0.03 -29.11
#